data_AF-A0A7W0RTG1-F1
#
_entry.id   AF-A0A7W0RTG1-F1
#
_cell.length_a   1.000
_cell.length_b   1.000
_cell.length_c   1.000
_cell.angle_alpha   90.00
_cell.angle_beta   90.00
_cell.angle_gamma   90.00
#
_symmetry.space_group_name_H-M   'P 1'
#
loop_
_entity.id
_entity.type
_entity.pdbx_description
1 polymer ?
#
loop_
_entity_poly.entity_id
_entity_poly.type
_entity_poly.pdbx_seq_one_letter_code
_entity_poly.pdbx_strand_id
1 'polypeptide(L)'
;MPFAISPVKCVVAGRALWRRRWLLCAVLLASFSFAVGAQQSGAKLRGPKLPAPDKIVESHLKAVGGKKVQASIRDATYEWSVWRRSEESGQGRDTATAGRARSFEKFPGSTRADIMLEDGELNSAANARSAWARGADRTLRTLTDREAGAAKLSAALAATRLTNYKKQDVLARTAGIEQIGEEPAYRVEFSRRNGARVSYWFSVARKLLVQSRDEARSLTLRFGDYRPAGGATKNALEPHHLEIIAEGAQPLTLTLESARYNTGLSDSLFEPPSDQTLDVPALLREVGRNQRQVDERISEYTYTRKGVEREISDRGEVKKEKIEVHEIYPVPGGGRVLKLISENDVPLSPERMAKEEKRVAEELEKIERENQKRKQKREEVERRNESGAGKDGDDDVGITTFLRTSEFLSPRRERFRDREAIVFDFRPRPGFKPS
;
A
#
# COMPACT_ATOMS: atom_id res chain seq x y z
N MET A 1 -46.13 -17.72 -17.57
CA MET A 1 -45.02 -17.11 -18.34
C MET A 1 -43.71 -17.50 -17.66
N PRO A 2 -42.90 -18.39 -18.24
CA PRO A 2 -41.70 -18.90 -17.58
C PRO A 2 -40.51 -17.99 -17.91
N PHE A 3 -39.82 -17.49 -16.89
CA PHE A 3 -38.51 -16.85 -17.06
C PHE A 3 -37.43 -17.93 -17.04
N ALA A 4 -36.83 -18.14 -18.20
CA ALA A 4 -35.69 -19.02 -18.41
C ALA A 4 -34.43 -18.42 -17.75
N ILE A 5 -33.82 -19.17 -16.84
CA ILE A 5 -32.49 -18.89 -16.31
C ILE A 5 -31.50 -19.65 -17.20
N SER A 6 -30.79 -18.91 -18.05
CA SER A 6 -29.67 -19.46 -18.84
C SER A 6 -28.49 -19.82 -17.94
N PRO A 7 -27.88 -21.01 -18.09
CA PRO A 7 -26.65 -21.36 -17.40
C PRO A 7 -25.47 -20.65 -18.08
N VAL A 8 -24.78 -19.78 -17.33
CA VAL A 8 -23.48 -19.25 -17.75
C VAL A 8 -22.46 -20.40 -17.68
N LYS A 9 -22.10 -20.92 -18.85
CA LYS A 9 -21.02 -21.88 -19.05
C LYS A 9 -19.71 -21.28 -18.54
N CYS A 10 -19.11 -21.92 -17.54
CA CYS A 10 -17.71 -21.73 -17.19
C CYS A 10 -16.87 -22.39 -18.28
N VAL A 11 -16.32 -21.59 -19.20
CA VAL A 11 -15.35 -22.07 -20.20
C VAL A 11 -13.98 -22.05 -19.54
N VAL A 12 -13.55 -23.23 -19.10
CA VAL A 12 -12.13 -23.53 -18.85
C VAL A 12 -11.56 -24.05 -20.16
N ALA A 13 -10.74 -23.25 -20.82
CA ALA A 13 -9.83 -23.64 -21.89
C ALA A 13 -8.76 -22.54 -21.97
N GLY A 14 -7.46 -22.78 -22.03
CA GLY A 14 -6.65 -23.99 -21.99
C GLY A 14 -5.20 -23.50 -22.02
N ARG A 15 -4.33 -24.10 -21.22
CA ARG A 15 -2.88 -23.91 -21.35
C ARG A 15 -2.44 -24.55 -22.67
N ALA A 16 -1.86 -23.78 -23.57
CA ALA A 16 -0.98 -24.26 -24.64
C ALA A 16 -0.02 -23.11 -24.98
N LEU A 17 1.24 -23.23 -24.57
CA LEU A 17 2.34 -23.66 -25.44
C LEU A 17 2.60 -22.63 -26.56
N TRP A 18 3.72 -21.93 -26.45
CA TRP A 18 4.72 -21.92 -27.52
C TRP A 18 6.11 -21.61 -26.95
N ARG A 19 6.86 -22.70 -26.74
CA ARG A 19 8.32 -22.70 -26.73
C ARG A 19 8.78 -22.78 -28.18
N ARG A 20 9.91 -22.10 -28.45
CA ARG A 20 11.01 -22.39 -29.40
C ARG A 20 11.24 -21.30 -30.45
N ARG A 21 12.41 -20.68 -30.33
CA ARG A 21 13.46 -20.87 -31.35
C ARG A 21 14.86 -20.75 -30.71
N TRP A 22 15.55 -21.88 -30.73
CA TRP A 22 17.00 -22.02 -30.62
C TRP A 22 17.56 -22.16 -32.04
N LEU A 23 18.72 -21.57 -32.31
CA LEU A 23 19.80 -22.04 -33.20
C LEU A 23 20.94 -20.99 -33.10
N LEU A 24 22.00 -21.24 -32.32
CA LEU A 24 23.26 -21.94 -32.67
C LEU A 24 24.06 -21.29 -33.80
N CYS A 25 25.24 -20.76 -33.46
CA CYS A 25 26.51 -21.15 -34.08
C CYS A 25 27.68 -20.77 -33.14
N ALA A 26 28.50 -21.77 -32.86
CA ALA A 26 29.71 -21.72 -32.04
C ALA A 26 30.93 -21.43 -32.92
N VAL A 27 31.95 -20.76 -32.38
CA VAL A 27 33.36 -21.01 -32.74
C VAL A 27 34.20 -20.95 -31.46
N LEU A 28 34.78 -22.10 -31.15
CA LEU A 28 35.86 -22.33 -30.18
C LEU A 28 37.16 -21.72 -30.72
N LEU A 29 37.96 -21.13 -29.84
CA LEU A 29 39.42 -21.32 -29.88
C LEU A 29 39.93 -21.42 -28.45
N ALA A 30 40.38 -22.63 -28.13
CA ALA A 30 41.15 -22.94 -26.94
C ALA A 30 42.57 -22.40 -27.10
N SER A 31 43.15 -21.94 -25.99
CA SER A 31 44.60 -21.91 -25.82
C SER A 31 44.89 -22.39 -24.40
N PHE A 32 45.35 -23.64 -24.36
CA PHE A 32 45.97 -24.26 -23.20
C PHE A 32 47.26 -23.52 -22.87
N SER A 33 47.48 -23.22 -21.59
CA SER A 33 48.82 -23.12 -21.02
C SER A 33 48.77 -23.72 -19.63
N PHE A 34 49.44 -24.87 -19.50
CA PHE A 34 49.86 -25.41 -18.21
C PHE A 34 50.84 -24.42 -17.55
N ALA A 35 50.70 -24.16 -16.26
CA ALA A 35 51.57 -24.79 -15.26
C ALA A 35 51.47 -24.11 -13.87
N VAL A 36 51.71 -24.98 -12.88
CA VAL A 36 52.12 -24.73 -11.49
C VAL A 36 51.05 -24.29 -10.50
N GLY A 37 50.60 -25.28 -9.72
CA GLY A 37 49.90 -25.05 -8.47
C GLY A 37 50.82 -24.38 -7.46
N ALA A 38 50.31 -23.28 -6.89
CA ALA A 38 50.66 -22.84 -5.56
C ALA A 38 49.36 -22.85 -4.75
N GLN A 39 49.27 -23.81 -3.84
CA GLN A 39 48.25 -23.89 -2.81
C GLN A 39 48.42 -22.71 -1.86
N GLN A 40 47.85 -21.55 -2.22
CA GLN A 40 47.72 -20.43 -1.31
C GLN A 40 46.53 -20.69 -0.40
N SER A 41 46.86 -20.97 0.86
CA SER A 41 45.95 -20.96 2.01
C SER A 41 44.96 -19.81 1.91
N GLY A 42 43.66 -20.13 2.03
CA GLY A 42 42.56 -19.19 1.92
C GLY A 42 42.66 -18.04 2.93
N ALA A 43 43.26 -16.94 2.51
CA ALA A 43 42.91 -15.63 3.03
C ALA A 43 41.53 -15.29 2.46
N LYS A 44 40.48 -15.43 3.29
CA LYS A 44 39.22 -14.74 3.04
C LYS A 44 39.54 -13.27 2.85
N LEU A 45 39.59 -12.81 1.60
CA LEU A 45 39.58 -11.40 1.23
C LEU A 45 38.32 -10.80 1.88
N ARG A 46 38.49 -10.24 3.09
CA ARG A 46 37.47 -9.41 3.73
C ARG A 46 37.33 -8.22 2.81
N GLY A 47 36.26 -8.21 2.01
CA GLY A 47 35.85 -7.03 1.27
C GLY A 47 35.84 -5.81 2.20
N PRO A 48 36.00 -4.60 1.64
CA PRO A 48 36.10 -3.38 2.43
C PRO A 48 34.96 -3.31 3.45
N LYS A 49 35.30 -3.10 4.73
CA LYS A 49 34.33 -3.00 5.81
C LYS A 49 33.43 -1.79 5.54
N LEU A 50 32.20 -2.04 5.12
CA LEU A 50 31.23 -0.99 4.83
C LEU A 50 30.96 -0.16 6.10
N PRO A 51 30.88 1.18 5.99
CA PRO A 51 30.54 2.02 7.14
C PRO A 51 29.12 1.74 7.61
N ALA A 52 28.89 1.88 8.91
CA ALA A 52 27.54 1.81 9.48
C ALA A 52 26.63 2.88 8.86
N PRO A 53 25.34 2.60 8.65
CA PRO A 53 24.41 3.53 8.01
C PRO A 53 24.31 4.86 8.76
N ASP A 54 24.38 4.84 10.10
CA ASP A 54 24.41 6.05 10.92
C ASP A 54 25.59 6.97 10.57
N LYS A 55 26.77 6.41 10.32
CA LYS A 55 27.95 7.21 9.95
C LYS A 55 27.76 7.87 8.59
N ILE A 56 27.16 7.17 7.64
CA ILE A 56 26.86 7.72 6.30
C ILE A 56 25.85 8.86 6.43
N VAL A 57 24.74 8.63 7.15
CA VAL A 57 23.69 9.64 7.35
C VAL A 57 24.23 10.84 8.13
N GLU A 58 25.06 10.65 9.16
CA GLU A 58 25.70 11.75 9.88
C GLU A 58 26.67 12.56 9.02
N SER A 59 27.48 11.89 8.18
CA SER A 59 28.32 12.58 7.20
C SER A 59 27.50 13.40 6.22
N HIS A 60 26.37 12.84 5.75
CA HIS A 60 25.44 13.56 4.89
C HIS A 60 24.85 14.79 5.59
N LEU A 61 24.31 14.61 6.79
CA LEU A 61 23.76 15.71 7.59
C LEU A 61 24.79 16.82 7.80
N LYS A 62 26.05 16.48 8.07
CA LYS A 62 27.15 17.47 8.17
C LYS A 62 27.35 18.22 6.86
N ALA A 63 27.33 17.52 5.71
CA ALA A 63 27.49 18.13 4.40
C ALA A 63 26.36 19.12 4.07
N VAL A 64 25.11 18.82 4.46
CA VAL A 64 23.94 19.67 4.15
C VAL A 64 23.62 20.74 5.22
N GLY A 65 24.61 21.17 6.01
CA GLY A 65 24.45 22.26 6.99
C GLY A 65 24.24 21.82 8.44
N GLY A 66 24.31 20.52 8.72
CA GLY A 66 24.28 19.94 10.06
C GLY A 66 22.88 19.54 10.55
N LYS A 67 22.86 18.58 11.48
CA LYS A 67 21.62 18.02 12.06
C LYS A 67 20.71 19.08 12.70
N LYS A 68 21.27 20.10 13.34
CA LYS A 68 20.48 21.17 13.98
C LYS A 68 19.71 22.01 12.96
N VAL A 69 20.35 22.40 11.85
CA VAL A 69 19.71 23.15 10.76
C VAL A 69 18.60 22.31 10.14
N GLN A 70 18.92 21.06 9.77
CA GLN A 70 17.95 20.16 9.13
C GLN A 70 16.75 19.85 10.04
N ALA A 71 16.96 19.70 11.35
CA ALA A 71 15.88 19.45 12.31
C ALA A 71 15.02 20.69 12.63
N SER A 72 15.52 21.90 12.31
CA SER A 72 14.78 23.15 12.49
C SER A 72 13.75 23.42 11.39
N ILE A 73 13.87 22.70 10.27
CA ILE A 73 12.92 22.75 9.15
C ILE A 73 11.77 21.79 9.49
N ARG A 74 10.61 22.37 9.79
CA ARG A 74 9.37 21.65 10.15
C ARG A 74 8.45 21.47 8.95
N ASP A 75 8.51 22.40 8.01
CA ASP A 75 7.91 22.25 6.70
C ASP A 75 8.77 22.95 5.64
N ALA A 76 8.62 22.53 4.39
CA ALA A 76 9.29 23.09 3.24
C ALA A 76 8.36 23.13 2.04
N THR A 77 8.42 24.22 1.27
CA THR A 77 7.78 24.40 -0.03
C THR A 77 8.87 24.68 -1.06
N TYR A 78 8.85 23.93 -2.15
CA TYR A 78 9.78 24.10 -3.26
C TYR A 78 9.01 24.39 -4.54
N GLU A 79 9.55 25.30 -5.34
CA GLU A 79 9.07 25.62 -6.69
C GLU A 79 10.14 25.22 -7.70
N TRP A 80 9.70 24.56 -8.77
CA TRP A 80 10.58 23.99 -9.78
C TRP A 80 10.11 24.38 -11.17
N SER A 81 11.07 24.63 -12.06
CA SER A 81 10.85 24.51 -13.50
C SER A 81 11.03 23.06 -13.91
N VAL A 82 10.22 22.58 -14.84
CA VAL A 82 10.19 21.17 -15.29
C VAL A 82 10.49 21.12 -16.78
N TRP A 83 11.33 20.19 -17.19
CA TRP A 83 11.69 19.93 -18.57
C TRP A 83 11.56 18.45 -18.87
N ARG A 84 10.89 18.12 -19.97
CA ARG A 84 10.85 16.77 -20.53
C ARG A 84 11.53 16.78 -21.89
N ARG A 85 12.47 15.87 -22.13
CA ARG A 85 13.06 15.70 -23.46
C ARG A 85 12.04 15.01 -24.36
N SER A 86 11.71 15.60 -25.51
CA SER A 86 10.94 14.92 -26.55
C SER A 86 11.84 13.94 -27.29
N GLU A 87 11.36 12.70 -27.51
CA GLU A 87 12.04 11.73 -28.37
C GLU A 87 11.82 12.02 -29.87
N GLU A 88 10.93 12.95 -30.20
CA GLU A 88 10.52 13.21 -31.57
C GLU A 88 11.35 14.33 -32.20
N SER A 89 12.52 13.97 -32.74
CA SER A 89 12.89 14.27 -34.14
C SER A 89 14.36 13.95 -34.40
N GLY A 90 14.60 12.98 -35.30
CA GLY A 90 15.90 12.79 -35.99
C GLY A 90 16.31 13.96 -36.89
N GLN A 91 15.71 15.15 -36.70
CA GLN A 91 15.97 16.40 -37.39
C GLN A 91 15.83 17.57 -36.39
N GLY A 92 16.84 17.74 -35.54
CA GLY A 92 17.38 19.07 -35.24
C GLY A 92 16.50 20.12 -34.56
N ARG A 93 15.46 19.75 -33.80
CA ARG A 93 14.88 20.65 -32.79
C ARG A 93 14.43 19.87 -31.57
N ASP A 94 15.23 19.95 -30.50
CA ASP A 94 14.83 19.59 -29.14
C ASP A 94 13.64 20.48 -28.73
N THR A 95 12.40 20.03 -28.97
CA THR A 95 11.22 20.66 -28.36
C THR A 95 11.06 20.08 -26.96
N ALA A 96 11.73 20.71 -25.99
CA ALA A 96 11.52 20.36 -24.59
C ALA A 96 10.14 20.86 -24.14
N THR A 97 9.29 19.97 -23.62
CA THR A 97 8.05 20.41 -22.95
C THR A 97 8.44 21.08 -21.65
N ALA A 98 8.14 22.37 -21.53
CA ALA A 98 8.35 23.15 -20.32
C ALA A 98 7.11 23.05 -19.41
N GLY A 99 7.34 22.94 -18.11
CA GLY A 99 6.30 22.90 -17.09
C GLY A 99 6.76 23.48 -15.77
N ARG A 100 5.90 23.39 -14.76
CA ARG A 100 6.21 23.84 -13.39
C ARG A 100 5.84 22.77 -12.40
N ALA A 101 6.59 22.66 -11.32
CA ALA A 101 6.22 21.79 -10.21
C ALA A 101 6.30 22.52 -8.88
N ARG A 102 5.51 22.04 -7.94
CA ARG A 102 5.62 22.38 -6.52
C ARG A 102 5.75 21.09 -5.73
N SER A 103 6.67 21.07 -4.78
CA SER A 103 6.72 20.01 -3.79
C SER A 103 6.65 20.57 -2.39
N PHE A 104 6.09 19.77 -1.49
CA PHE A 104 5.80 20.12 -0.12
C PHE A 104 6.28 19.01 0.78
N GLU A 105 6.89 19.37 1.90
CA GLU A 105 7.31 18.44 2.95
C GLU A 105 6.84 19.00 4.28
N LYS A 106 6.30 18.15 5.16
CA LYS A 106 5.89 18.53 6.50
C LYS A 106 6.21 17.43 7.50
N PHE A 107 6.94 17.80 8.54
CA PHE A 107 7.28 16.94 9.66
C PHE A 107 5.99 16.44 10.35
N PRO A 108 5.91 15.15 10.75
CA PRO A 108 6.99 14.16 10.76
C PRO A 108 7.09 13.27 9.51
N GLY A 109 6.16 13.34 8.56
CA GLY A 109 6.13 12.35 7.48
C GLY A 109 5.10 12.58 6.40
N SER A 110 4.87 13.84 6.05
CA SER A 110 3.96 14.23 4.98
C SER A 110 4.74 14.83 3.82
N THR A 111 4.46 14.38 2.60
CA THR A 111 5.03 14.93 1.37
C THR A 111 3.99 15.01 0.28
N ARG A 112 4.09 16.02 -0.58
CA ARG A 112 3.27 16.17 -1.79
C ARG A 112 4.11 16.70 -2.94
N ALA A 113 3.81 16.27 -4.15
CA ALA A 113 4.34 16.82 -5.38
C ALA A 113 3.20 17.07 -6.37
N ASP A 114 3.15 18.28 -6.93
CA ASP A 114 2.24 18.70 -7.98
C ASP A 114 3.10 19.12 -9.18
N ILE A 115 2.98 18.43 -10.30
CA ILE A 115 3.72 18.70 -11.54
C ILE A 115 2.70 19.06 -12.62
N MET A 116 2.86 20.24 -13.20
CA MET A 116 2.04 20.80 -14.27
C MET A 116 2.85 20.75 -15.57
N LEU A 117 2.38 19.97 -16.53
CA LEU A 117 2.95 19.83 -17.86
C LEU A 117 1.91 20.24 -18.90
N GLU A 118 2.34 20.48 -20.13
CA GLU A 118 1.42 20.85 -21.22
C GLU A 118 0.37 19.77 -21.49
N ASP A 119 0.75 18.50 -21.33
CA ASP A 119 -0.08 17.33 -21.61
C ASP A 119 -0.88 16.83 -20.39
N GLY A 120 -0.76 17.49 -19.23
CA GLY A 120 -1.55 17.15 -18.05
C GLY A 120 -0.88 17.47 -16.72
N GLU A 121 -1.58 17.09 -15.65
CA GLU A 121 -1.12 17.27 -14.27
C GLU A 121 -0.77 15.91 -13.66
N LEU A 122 0.36 15.86 -12.95
CA LEU A 122 0.73 14.73 -12.12
C LEU A 122 0.74 15.19 -10.66
N ASN A 123 -0.02 14.51 -9.81
CA ASN A 123 -0.06 14.84 -8.39
C ASN A 123 0.21 13.58 -7.59
N SER A 124 0.94 13.71 -6.49
CA SER A 124 1.06 12.61 -5.53
C SER A 124 1.26 13.16 -4.14
N ALA A 125 0.75 12.45 -3.14
CA ALA A 125 1.07 12.75 -1.76
C ALA A 125 1.10 11.48 -0.92
N ALA A 126 1.82 11.56 0.19
CA ALA A 126 1.85 10.53 1.21
C ALA A 126 1.95 11.19 2.58
N ASN A 127 1.20 10.65 3.54
CA ASN A 127 1.25 11.00 4.95
C ASN A 127 1.11 9.72 5.78
N ALA A 128 1.07 9.81 7.12
CA ALA A 128 0.97 8.63 7.97
C ALA A 128 -0.27 7.74 7.65
N ARG A 129 -1.38 8.35 7.24
CA ARG A 129 -2.66 7.70 6.98
C ARG A 129 -2.78 7.18 5.56
N SER A 130 -2.41 7.99 4.59
CA SER A 130 -2.76 7.78 3.18
C SER A 130 -1.57 7.98 2.27
N ALA A 131 -1.62 7.34 1.11
CA ALA A 131 -0.71 7.61 0.00
C ALA A 131 -1.52 7.49 -1.28
N TRP A 132 -1.41 8.49 -2.15
CA TRP A 132 -2.24 8.58 -3.35
C TRP A 132 -1.47 9.24 -4.48
N ALA A 133 -1.90 8.96 -5.70
CA ALA A 133 -1.36 9.56 -6.91
C ALA A 133 -2.49 9.84 -7.90
N ARG A 134 -2.33 10.88 -8.70
CA ARG A 134 -3.19 11.25 -9.82
C ARG A 134 -2.32 11.38 -11.06
N GLY A 135 -2.62 10.58 -12.07
CA GLY A 135 -1.93 10.61 -13.36
C GLY A 135 -2.40 11.74 -14.26
N ALA A 136 -1.75 11.88 -15.42
CA ALA A 136 -2.09 12.89 -16.43
C ALA A 136 -3.51 12.69 -17.00
N ASP A 137 -4.01 11.45 -16.97
CA ASP A 137 -5.39 11.06 -17.27
C ASP A 137 -6.41 11.53 -16.22
N ARG A 138 -5.95 12.22 -15.17
CA ARG A 138 -6.73 12.70 -14.01
C ARG A 138 -7.30 11.58 -13.15
N THR A 139 -6.89 10.33 -13.37
CA THR A 139 -7.34 9.20 -12.56
C THR A 139 -6.64 9.27 -11.21
N LEU A 140 -7.43 9.48 -10.16
CA LEU A 140 -6.97 9.38 -8.77
C LEU A 140 -6.92 7.92 -8.35
N ARG A 141 -5.78 7.51 -7.78
CA ARG A 141 -5.61 6.19 -7.16
C ARG A 141 -5.02 6.30 -5.77
N THR A 142 -5.61 5.58 -4.84
CA THR A 142 -5.01 5.29 -3.54
C THR A 142 -3.96 4.20 -3.73
N LEU A 143 -2.73 4.49 -3.32
CA LEU A 143 -1.66 3.50 -3.27
C LEU A 143 -1.97 2.53 -2.12
N THR A 144 -1.71 1.24 -2.34
CA THR A 144 -1.99 0.18 -1.35
C THR A 144 -0.76 -0.70 -1.13
N ASP A 145 -0.80 -1.53 -0.10
CA ASP A 145 0.22 -2.54 0.20
C ASP A 145 1.66 -1.99 0.20
N ARG A 146 2.54 -2.57 -0.63
CA ARG A 146 3.96 -2.21 -0.72
C ARG A 146 4.16 -0.80 -1.28
N GLU A 147 3.35 -0.38 -2.26
CA GLU A 147 3.43 0.98 -2.83
C GLU A 147 3.14 2.03 -1.74
N ALA A 148 2.05 1.82 -0.98
CA ALA A 148 1.70 2.68 0.14
C ALA A 148 2.79 2.71 1.21
N GLY A 149 3.29 1.54 1.59
CA GLY A 149 4.36 1.42 2.58
C GLY A 149 5.62 2.21 2.17
N ALA A 150 6.06 2.04 0.91
CA ALA A 150 7.26 2.69 0.39
C ALA A 150 7.08 4.22 0.20
N ALA A 151 5.90 4.67 -0.25
CA ALA A 151 5.57 6.09 -0.31
C ALA A 151 5.59 6.75 1.07
N LYS A 152 4.97 6.12 2.08
CA LYS A 152 4.97 6.61 3.47
C LYS A 152 6.36 6.61 4.11
N LEU A 153 7.19 5.62 3.78
CA LEU A 153 8.58 5.57 4.23
C LEU A 153 9.41 6.70 3.60
N SER A 154 9.29 6.89 2.28
CA SER A 154 9.91 8.02 1.56
C SER A 154 9.50 9.35 2.20
N ALA A 155 8.20 9.54 2.46
CA ALA A 155 7.66 10.75 3.08
C ALA A 155 8.26 11.00 4.47
N ALA A 156 8.37 9.97 5.32
CA ALA A 156 9.00 10.08 6.63
C ALA A 156 10.49 10.44 6.55
N LEU A 157 11.23 9.83 5.62
CA LEU A 157 12.67 10.11 5.44
C LEU A 157 12.92 11.53 4.93
N ALA A 158 12.12 11.98 3.95
CA ALA A 158 12.18 13.32 3.39
C ALA A 158 11.77 14.38 4.43
N ALA A 159 10.58 14.26 5.03
CA ALA A 159 10.06 15.24 5.98
C ALA A 159 10.86 15.32 7.30
N THR A 160 11.57 14.26 7.69
CA THR A 160 12.52 14.32 8.83
C THR A 160 13.94 14.70 8.42
N ARG A 161 14.20 14.85 7.12
CA ARG A 161 15.52 15.13 6.54
C ARG A 161 16.59 14.20 7.09
N LEU A 162 16.23 12.92 7.26
CA LEU A 162 17.05 11.86 7.86
C LEU A 162 17.54 12.11 9.30
N THR A 163 17.15 13.20 9.96
CA THR A 163 17.76 13.63 11.24
C THR A 163 17.55 12.63 12.38
N ASN A 164 16.44 11.89 12.38
CA ASN A 164 16.08 10.93 13.43
C ASN A 164 15.23 9.76 12.89
N TYR A 165 15.62 9.16 11.76
CA TYR A 165 14.84 8.09 11.13
C TYR A 165 14.52 6.92 12.08
N LYS A 166 15.42 6.59 13.02
CA LYS A 166 15.19 5.56 14.05
C LYS A 166 14.00 5.87 14.98
N LYS A 167 13.72 7.14 15.27
CA LYS A 167 12.54 7.56 16.06
C LYS A 167 11.22 7.42 15.30
N GLN A 168 11.29 7.09 14.01
CA GLN A 168 10.15 6.85 13.12
C GLN A 168 9.99 5.35 12.80
N ASP A 169 10.54 4.48 13.66
CA ASP A 169 10.60 3.03 13.51
C ASP A 169 11.21 2.57 12.17
N VAL A 170 12.15 3.36 11.64
CA VAL A 170 12.89 3.03 10.42
C VAL A 170 14.22 2.36 10.78
N LEU A 171 14.45 1.18 10.20
CA LEU A 171 15.73 0.48 10.22
C LEU A 171 16.55 0.91 9.00
N ALA A 172 17.87 0.94 9.14
CA ALA A 172 18.78 1.23 8.04
C ALA A 172 19.89 0.19 7.95
N ARG A 173 20.34 -0.10 6.73
CA ARG A 173 21.42 -1.05 6.42
C ARG A 173 22.28 -0.49 5.30
N THR A 174 23.60 -0.44 5.49
CA THR A 174 24.52 -0.21 4.37
C THR A 174 24.61 -1.50 3.54
N ALA A 175 24.07 -1.45 2.32
CA ALA A 175 23.91 -2.60 1.47
C ALA A 175 25.07 -2.81 0.48
N GLY A 176 25.88 -1.78 0.22
CA GLY A 176 27.02 -1.86 -0.69
C GLY A 176 27.55 -0.51 -1.13
N ILE A 177 28.54 -0.52 -2.02
CA ILE A 177 28.99 0.63 -2.79
C ILE A 177 28.62 0.36 -4.25
N GLU A 178 28.01 1.34 -4.91
CA GLU A 178 27.60 1.26 -6.31
C GLU A 178 28.05 2.51 -7.06
N GLN A 179 28.33 2.37 -8.35
CA GLN A 179 28.67 3.49 -9.22
C GLN A 179 27.38 4.18 -9.68
N ILE A 180 27.22 5.46 -9.36
CA ILE A 180 26.07 6.28 -9.77
C ILE A 180 26.59 7.44 -10.61
N GLY A 181 26.40 7.35 -11.93
CA GLY A 181 27.06 8.24 -12.87
C GLY A 181 28.59 8.11 -12.75
N GLU A 182 29.27 9.23 -12.56
CA GLU A 182 30.73 9.28 -12.46
C GLU A 182 31.25 9.09 -11.02
N GLU A 183 30.37 8.96 -10.02
CA GLU A 183 30.77 8.86 -8.61
C GLU A 183 30.38 7.54 -7.94
N PRO A 184 31.27 6.92 -7.14
CA PRO A 184 30.87 5.83 -6.26
C PRO A 184 30.02 6.37 -5.10
N ALA A 185 28.98 5.63 -4.73
CA ALA A 185 28.05 5.98 -3.67
C ALA A 185 27.74 4.78 -2.77
N TYR A 186 27.61 5.03 -1.46
CA TYR A 186 27.11 4.03 -0.52
C TYR A 186 25.61 3.86 -0.68
N ARG A 187 25.15 2.64 -0.99
CA ARG A 187 23.74 2.29 -0.98
C ARG A 187 23.31 1.99 0.46
N VAL A 188 22.47 2.85 1.01
CA VAL A 188 21.79 2.65 2.30
C VAL A 188 20.34 2.30 2.04
N GLU A 189 19.92 1.18 2.58
CA GLU A 189 18.56 0.69 2.49
C GLU A 189 17.82 1.02 3.79
N PHE A 190 16.69 1.69 3.66
CA PHE A 190 15.78 1.99 4.75
C PHE A 190 14.58 1.07 4.70
N SER A 191 14.12 0.58 5.84
CA SER A 191 12.97 -0.32 5.93
C SER A 191 12.16 -0.16 7.20
N ARG A 192 10.91 -0.65 7.19
CA ARG A 192 10.03 -0.75 8.36
C ARG A 192 9.58 -2.20 8.58
N ARG A 193 9.10 -2.49 9.79
CA ARG A 193 8.60 -3.84 10.17
C ARG A 193 7.44 -4.32 9.31
N ASN A 194 6.68 -3.41 8.69
CA ASN A 194 5.58 -3.73 7.78
C ASN A 194 6.04 -4.09 6.35
N GLY A 195 7.35 -4.24 6.11
CA GLY A 195 7.92 -4.62 4.82
C GLY A 195 8.17 -3.45 3.85
N ALA A 196 7.83 -2.21 4.20
CA ALA A 196 8.18 -1.04 3.41
C ALA A 196 9.70 -0.90 3.28
N ARG A 197 10.21 -0.58 2.08
CA ARG A 197 11.64 -0.47 1.80
C ARG A 197 11.92 0.54 0.69
N VAL A 198 12.97 1.34 0.88
CA VAL A 198 13.51 2.27 -0.13
C VAL A 198 15.03 2.31 -0.01
N SER A 199 15.72 2.61 -1.12
CA SER A 199 17.18 2.67 -1.17
C SER A 199 17.66 4.08 -1.49
N TYR A 200 18.68 4.56 -0.78
CA TYR A 200 19.27 5.89 -0.92
C TYR A 200 20.77 5.72 -1.18
N TRP A 201 21.34 6.49 -2.11
CA TRP A 201 22.75 6.44 -2.47
C TRP A 201 23.43 7.73 -2.06
N PHE A 202 24.43 7.64 -1.18
CA PHE A 202 25.19 8.78 -0.70
C PHE A 202 26.59 8.77 -1.33
N SER A 203 26.95 9.83 -2.06
CA SER A 203 28.27 9.97 -2.70
C SER A 203 29.39 9.75 -1.69
N VAL A 204 30.37 8.92 -2.05
CA VAL A 204 31.53 8.65 -1.19
C VAL A 204 32.37 9.92 -1.04
N ALA A 205 32.53 10.71 -2.10
CA ALA A 205 33.34 11.92 -2.08
C ALA A 205 32.62 13.09 -1.41
N ARG A 206 31.44 13.45 -1.93
CA ARG A 206 30.70 14.65 -1.52
C ARG A 206 29.85 14.45 -0.27
N LYS A 207 29.58 13.20 0.12
CA LYS A 207 28.66 12.82 1.22
C LYS A 207 27.20 13.26 0.97
N LEU A 208 26.86 13.72 -0.22
CA LEU A 208 25.52 14.16 -0.60
C LEU A 208 24.67 12.97 -1.06
N LEU A 209 23.36 13.03 -0.85
CA LEU A 209 22.42 12.10 -1.46
C LEU A 209 22.44 12.35 -2.97
N VAL A 210 22.64 11.31 -3.78
CA VAL A 210 22.72 11.45 -5.24
C VAL A 210 21.62 10.66 -5.96
N GLN A 211 21.04 9.67 -5.29
CA GLN A 211 19.90 8.93 -5.82
C GLN A 211 19.03 8.39 -4.69
N SER A 212 17.74 8.29 -4.93
CA SER A 212 16.82 7.43 -4.18
C SER A 212 16.04 6.54 -5.14
N ARG A 213 15.67 5.35 -4.68
CA ARG A 213 14.89 4.38 -5.46
C ARG A 213 13.83 3.75 -4.58
N ASP A 214 12.63 3.79 -5.11
CA ASP A 214 11.45 3.11 -4.60
C ASP A 214 11.07 2.03 -5.62
N GLU A 215 11.47 0.79 -5.34
CA GLU A 215 11.21 -0.35 -6.22
C GLU A 215 9.72 -0.70 -6.27
N ALA A 216 8.96 -0.45 -5.20
CA ALA A 216 7.53 -0.76 -5.17
C ALA A 216 6.73 0.13 -6.13
N ARG A 217 7.18 1.38 -6.34
CA ARG A 217 6.57 2.35 -7.26
C ARG A 217 7.33 2.51 -8.57
N SER A 218 8.34 1.68 -8.83
CA SER A 218 9.26 1.79 -9.97
C SER A 218 9.77 3.23 -10.20
N LEU A 219 10.12 3.93 -9.11
CA LEU A 219 10.49 5.34 -9.12
C LEU A 219 11.95 5.51 -8.68
N THR A 220 12.74 6.19 -9.51
CA THR A 220 14.08 6.64 -9.18
C THR A 220 14.13 8.17 -9.23
N LEU A 221 14.72 8.78 -8.19
CA LEU A 221 15.02 10.20 -8.15
C LEU A 221 16.54 10.37 -8.12
N ARG A 222 17.10 11.23 -8.97
CA ARG A 222 18.52 11.61 -8.89
C ARG A 222 18.68 13.06 -8.51
N PHE A 223 19.62 13.32 -7.61
CA PHE A 223 19.82 14.63 -7.01
C PHE A 223 21.19 15.16 -7.41
N GLY A 224 21.22 16.41 -7.85
CA GLY A 224 22.43 17.10 -8.29
C GLY A 224 22.44 18.56 -7.89
N ASP A 225 23.57 19.20 -8.18
CA ASP A 225 23.74 20.64 -8.05
C ASP A 225 23.32 21.19 -6.68
N TYR A 226 23.94 20.67 -5.62
CA TYR A 226 23.61 21.11 -4.27
C TYR A 226 24.13 22.52 -4.01
N ARG A 227 23.24 23.43 -3.62
CA ARG A 227 23.59 24.83 -3.31
C ARG A 227 22.89 25.28 -2.03
N PRO A 228 23.39 26.34 -1.37
CA PRO A 228 22.69 26.94 -0.24
C PRO A 228 21.29 27.41 -0.65
N ALA A 229 20.27 26.93 0.05
CA ALA A 229 18.93 27.50 -0.07
C ALA A 229 18.94 28.90 0.53
N GLY A 230 18.62 29.91 -0.27
CA GLY A 230 18.50 31.28 0.23
C GLY A 230 17.49 31.40 1.38
N GLY A 231 17.62 32.42 2.23
CA GLY A 231 16.65 32.74 3.29
C GLY A 231 17.10 32.42 4.72
N ALA A 232 16.15 32.13 5.61
CA ALA A 232 16.33 32.08 7.07
C ALA A 232 17.23 30.92 7.57
N THR A 233 17.41 29.87 6.78
CA THR A 233 18.29 28.72 7.05
C THR A 233 19.58 28.82 6.24
N LYS A 234 20.35 29.90 6.47
CA LYS A 234 21.53 30.35 5.68
C LYS A 234 22.61 29.30 5.33
N ASN A 235 22.56 28.08 5.85
CA ASN A 235 23.51 27.00 5.59
C ASN A 235 22.87 25.67 5.15
N ALA A 236 21.55 25.60 4.97
CA ALA A 236 20.91 24.40 4.45
C ALA A 236 21.28 24.26 2.97
N LEU A 237 21.84 23.11 2.59
CA LEU A 237 22.04 22.78 1.17
C LEU A 237 20.83 22.02 0.64
N GLU A 238 20.35 22.41 -0.53
CA GLU A 238 19.29 21.72 -1.27
C GLU A 238 19.78 21.31 -2.66
N PRO A 239 19.25 20.22 -3.24
CA PRO A 239 19.51 19.88 -4.63
C PRO A 239 18.80 20.88 -5.55
N HIS A 240 19.54 21.58 -6.40
CA HIS A 240 18.96 22.45 -7.42
C HIS A 240 18.61 21.72 -8.72
N HIS A 241 19.03 20.46 -8.85
CA HIS A 241 18.72 19.60 -9.98
C HIS A 241 18.15 18.26 -9.51
N LEU A 242 16.99 17.90 -10.03
CA LEU A 242 16.29 16.65 -9.73
C LEU A 242 15.85 15.96 -11.02
N GLU A 243 16.27 14.72 -11.24
CA GLU A 243 15.77 13.87 -12.33
C GLU A 243 14.77 12.86 -11.77
N ILE A 244 13.55 12.83 -12.32
CA ILE A 244 12.50 11.87 -11.98
C ILE A 244 12.42 10.83 -13.09
N ILE A 245 12.70 9.58 -12.74
CA ILE A 245 12.64 8.44 -13.66
C ILE A 245 11.59 7.47 -13.12
N ALA A 246 10.49 7.33 -13.85
CA ALA A 246 9.43 6.37 -13.55
C ALA A 246 9.29 5.36 -14.70
N GLU A 247 9.03 4.11 -14.37
CA GLU A 247 8.82 3.07 -15.39
C GLU A 247 7.63 3.42 -16.30
N GLY A 248 7.83 3.29 -17.61
CA GLY A 248 6.82 3.60 -18.62
C GLY A 248 6.61 5.10 -18.89
N ALA A 249 7.44 5.99 -18.34
CA ALA A 249 7.37 7.43 -18.57
C ALA A 249 8.73 8.02 -19.00
N GLN A 250 8.68 9.09 -19.78
CA GLN A 250 9.88 9.88 -20.12
C GLN A 250 10.43 10.57 -18.87
N PRO A 251 11.77 10.59 -18.66
CA PRO A 251 12.37 11.27 -17.52
C PRO A 251 12.02 12.77 -17.48
N LEU A 252 11.74 13.27 -16.27
CA LEU A 252 11.54 14.69 -16.04
C LEU A 252 12.76 15.27 -15.36
N THR A 253 13.26 16.40 -15.87
CA THR A 253 14.30 17.21 -15.23
C THR A 253 13.67 18.40 -14.53
N LEU A 254 13.96 18.56 -13.25
CA LEU A 254 13.45 19.64 -12.42
C LEU A 254 14.62 20.53 -11.97
N THR A 255 14.47 21.84 -12.14
CA THR A 255 15.42 22.84 -11.65
C THR A 255 14.76 23.68 -10.57
N LEU A 256 15.40 23.75 -9.39
CA LEU A 256 14.87 24.48 -8.23
C LEU A 256 14.88 25.99 -8.49
N GLU A 257 13.71 26.61 -8.41
CA GLU A 257 13.53 28.06 -8.52
C GLU A 257 13.55 28.71 -7.13
N SER A 258 12.83 28.13 -6.18
CA SER A 258 12.76 28.67 -4.82
C SER A 258 12.53 27.56 -3.77
N ALA A 259 13.08 27.76 -2.58
CA ALA A 259 12.82 26.96 -1.40
C ALA A 259 12.40 27.87 -0.25
N ARG A 260 11.29 27.54 0.41
CA ARG A 260 10.75 28.27 1.56
C ARG A 260 10.52 27.30 2.70
N TYR A 261 10.86 27.71 3.92
CA TYR A 261 10.80 26.85 5.10
C TYR A 261 9.90 27.44 6.18
N ASN A 262 9.27 26.55 6.96
CA ASN A 262 8.48 26.90 8.13
C ASN A 262 7.37 27.91 7.82
N THR A 263 6.67 27.70 6.70
CA THR A 263 5.57 28.53 6.22
C THR A 263 4.22 28.17 6.84
N GLY A 264 4.15 27.14 7.68
CA GLY A 264 2.91 26.74 8.36
C GLY A 264 1.98 25.94 7.45
N LEU A 265 2.50 24.92 6.77
CA LEU A 265 1.71 24.11 5.84
C LEU A 265 0.54 23.41 6.57
N SER A 266 -0.68 23.51 6.02
CA SER A 266 -1.86 22.80 6.53
C SER A 266 -1.77 21.30 6.27
N ASP A 267 -2.30 20.47 7.18
CA ASP A 267 -2.40 19.02 6.96
C ASP A 267 -3.34 18.67 5.78
N SER A 268 -4.36 19.50 5.54
CA SER A 268 -5.32 19.31 4.44
C SER A 268 -4.65 19.32 3.06
N LEU A 269 -3.46 19.91 2.93
CA LEU A 269 -2.69 19.92 1.69
C LEU A 269 -2.27 18.51 1.26
N PHE A 270 -2.09 17.59 2.20
CA PHE A 270 -1.61 16.22 1.94
C PHE A 270 -2.74 15.19 1.85
N GLU A 271 -3.98 15.61 2.12
CA GLU A 271 -5.14 14.75 2.01
C GLU A 271 -5.51 14.52 0.54
N PRO A 272 -6.04 13.34 0.19
CA PRO A 272 -6.51 13.09 -1.16
C PRO A 272 -7.67 14.02 -1.51
N PRO A 273 -7.80 14.41 -2.80
CA PRO A 273 -8.96 15.15 -3.28
C PRO A 273 -10.27 14.42 -2.93
N SER A 274 -11.24 15.17 -2.42
CA SER A 274 -12.55 14.65 -2.02
C SER A 274 -13.63 14.98 -3.04
N ASP A 275 -14.51 14.03 -3.34
CA ASP A 275 -15.78 14.23 -4.01
C ASP A 275 -16.83 14.69 -2.99
N GLN A 276 -17.11 16.00 -2.99
CA GLN A 276 -18.07 16.61 -2.06
C GLN A 276 -19.53 16.22 -2.34
N THR A 277 -19.81 15.57 -3.47
CA THR A 277 -21.18 15.13 -3.82
C THR A 277 -21.61 13.86 -3.10
N LEU A 278 -20.67 13.15 -2.45
CA LEU A 278 -20.93 11.89 -1.76
C LEU A 278 -21.45 12.12 -0.32
N ASP A 279 -22.73 11.79 -0.08
CA ASP A 279 -23.29 11.67 1.27
C ASP A 279 -22.91 10.32 1.89
N VAL A 280 -21.74 10.27 2.54
CA VAL A 280 -21.23 9.07 3.21
C VAL A 280 -22.21 8.53 4.27
N PRO A 281 -22.79 9.36 5.16
CA PRO A 281 -23.81 8.89 6.10
C PRO A 281 -25.03 8.24 5.44
N ALA A 282 -25.55 8.80 4.34
CA ALA A 282 -26.66 8.21 3.61
C ALA A 282 -26.26 6.89 2.94
N LEU A 283 -25.09 6.86 2.30
CA LEU A 283 -24.54 5.65 1.69
C LEU A 283 -24.39 4.50 2.70
N LEU A 284 -23.82 4.76 3.88
CA LEU A 284 -23.65 3.73 4.91
C LEU A 284 -25.01 3.24 5.45
N ARG A 285 -26.01 4.12 5.57
CA ARG A 285 -27.38 3.73 5.93
C ARG A 285 -28.03 2.88 4.85
N GLU A 286 -27.79 3.18 3.59
CA GLU A 286 -28.26 2.38 2.45
C GLU A 286 -27.59 1.00 2.41
N VAL A 287 -26.27 0.93 2.52
CA VAL A 287 -25.52 -0.33 2.62
C VAL A 287 -26.07 -1.19 3.76
N GLY A 288 -26.30 -0.60 4.94
CA GLY A 288 -26.88 -1.31 6.07
C GLY A 288 -28.31 -1.83 5.83
N ARG A 289 -29.14 -1.07 5.10
CA ARG A 289 -30.50 -1.53 4.70
C ARG A 289 -30.42 -2.67 3.69
N ASN A 290 -29.57 -2.54 2.67
CA ASN A 290 -29.41 -3.56 1.64
C ASN A 290 -28.84 -4.86 2.22
N GLN A 291 -27.87 -4.77 3.14
CA GLN A 291 -27.33 -5.95 3.84
C GLN A 291 -28.44 -6.67 4.63
N ARG A 292 -29.27 -5.94 5.38
CA ARG A 292 -30.41 -6.55 6.10
C ARG A 292 -31.38 -7.26 5.17
N GLN A 293 -31.75 -6.64 4.04
CA GLN A 293 -32.64 -7.28 3.06
C GLN A 293 -32.03 -8.54 2.44
N VAL A 294 -30.71 -8.53 2.18
CA VAL A 294 -29.99 -9.72 1.70
C VAL A 294 -29.98 -10.81 2.77
N ASP A 295 -29.70 -10.46 4.02
CA ASP A 295 -29.67 -11.42 5.14
C ASP A 295 -31.06 -12.03 5.39
N GLU A 296 -32.12 -11.22 5.33
CA GLU A 296 -33.51 -11.68 5.37
C GLU A 296 -33.80 -12.67 4.23
N ARG A 297 -33.44 -12.33 2.99
CA ARG A 297 -33.65 -13.22 1.83
C ARG A 297 -32.84 -14.51 1.91
N ILE A 298 -31.59 -14.45 2.34
CA ILE A 298 -30.75 -15.65 2.52
C ILE A 298 -31.38 -16.56 3.59
N SER A 299 -32.07 -15.99 4.58
CA SER A 299 -32.76 -16.78 5.59
C SER A 299 -33.99 -17.55 5.09
N GLU A 300 -34.47 -17.27 3.88
CA GLU A 300 -35.67 -17.91 3.31
C GLU A 300 -35.38 -19.20 2.52
N TYR A 301 -34.11 -19.49 2.19
CA TYR A 301 -33.77 -20.62 1.30
C TYR A 301 -32.68 -21.51 1.90
N THR A 302 -32.84 -22.82 1.74
CA THR A 302 -31.74 -23.78 1.94
C THR A 302 -30.81 -23.71 0.73
N TYR A 303 -29.50 -23.67 0.96
CA TYR A 303 -28.51 -23.55 -0.12
C TYR A 303 -27.25 -24.35 0.15
N THR A 304 -26.51 -24.69 -0.91
CA THR A 304 -25.23 -25.39 -0.80
C THR A 304 -24.07 -24.39 -0.81
N ARG A 305 -23.11 -24.56 0.10
CA ARG A 305 -21.89 -23.75 0.20
C ARG A 305 -20.65 -24.63 0.07
N LYS A 306 -19.88 -24.42 -1.01
CA LYS A 306 -18.53 -25.00 -1.18
C LYS A 306 -17.48 -24.04 -0.62
N GLY A 307 -16.79 -24.44 0.43
CA GLY A 307 -15.64 -23.73 1.01
C GLY A 307 -14.34 -24.34 0.54
N VAL A 308 -13.37 -23.50 0.17
CA VAL A 308 -12.01 -23.93 -0.20
C VAL A 308 -11.04 -23.19 0.70
N GLU A 309 -10.38 -23.92 1.59
CA GLU A 309 -9.34 -23.42 2.47
C GLU A 309 -7.98 -23.79 1.90
N ARG A 310 -7.12 -22.79 1.69
CA ARG A 310 -5.77 -22.97 1.15
C ARG A 310 -4.74 -22.47 2.14
N GLU A 311 -3.86 -23.37 2.58
CA GLU A 311 -2.65 -23.00 3.30
C GLU A 311 -1.57 -22.66 2.28
N ILE A 312 -1.10 -21.41 2.29
CA ILE A 312 -0.08 -20.91 1.36
C ILE A 312 1.26 -20.89 2.10
N SER A 313 2.30 -21.42 1.47
CA SER A 313 3.67 -21.38 1.97
C SER A 313 4.29 -19.99 1.87
N ASP A 314 5.41 -19.79 2.54
CA ASP A 314 6.21 -18.56 2.57
C ASP A 314 6.67 -18.11 1.16
N ARG A 315 6.59 -19.00 0.16
CA ARG A 315 6.95 -18.78 -1.25
C ARG A 315 5.73 -18.48 -2.15
N GLY A 316 4.52 -18.45 -1.60
CA GLY A 316 3.29 -18.20 -2.36
C GLY A 316 2.69 -19.44 -3.04
N GLU A 317 3.22 -20.63 -2.77
CA GLU A 317 2.72 -21.90 -3.30
C GLU A 317 1.68 -22.52 -2.34
N VAL A 318 0.62 -23.14 -2.88
CA VAL A 318 -0.40 -23.85 -2.08
C VAL A 318 0.23 -25.12 -1.49
N LYS A 319 0.32 -25.16 -0.16
CA LYS A 319 0.87 -26.28 0.61
C LYS A 319 -0.21 -27.33 0.92
N LYS A 320 -1.42 -26.87 1.23
CA LYS A 320 -2.56 -27.72 1.56
C LYS A 320 -3.84 -27.08 1.04
N GLU A 321 -4.72 -27.89 0.46
CA GLU A 321 -6.06 -27.48 0.08
C GLU A 321 -7.05 -28.39 0.81
N LYS A 322 -8.06 -27.79 1.44
CA LYS A 322 -9.18 -28.50 2.06
C LYS A 322 -10.47 -27.97 1.43
N ILE A 323 -11.28 -28.86 0.90
CA ILE A 323 -12.57 -28.52 0.30
C ILE A 323 -13.67 -29.11 1.18
N GLU A 324 -14.63 -28.30 1.59
CA GLU A 324 -15.81 -28.78 2.31
C GLU A 324 -17.08 -28.24 1.65
N VAL A 325 -18.03 -29.11 1.37
CA VAL A 325 -19.35 -28.70 0.86
C VAL A 325 -20.37 -28.92 1.96
N HIS A 326 -21.09 -27.85 2.29
CA HIS A 326 -22.14 -27.86 3.30
C HIS A 326 -23.49 -27.56 2.66
N GLU A 327 -24.53 -28.22 3.10
CA GLU A 327 -25.91 -27.77 2.95
C GLU A 327 -26.26 -26.86 4.13
N ILE A 328 -26.76 -25.67 3.85
CA ILE A 328 -27.00 -24.62 4.84
C ILE A 328 -28.50 -24.48 5.04
N TYR A 329 -28.94 -24.69 6.28
CA TYR A 329 -30.31 -24.48 6.72
C TYR A 329 -30.37 -23.20 7.56
N PRO A 330 -30.95 -22.11 7.03
CA PRO A 330 -31.17 -20.92 7.82
C PRO A 330 -32.20 -21.18 8.93
N VAL A 331 -32.08 -20.46 10.05
CA VAL A 331 -33.01 -20.60 11.19
C VAL A 331 -33.77 -19.29 11.42
N PRO A 332 -35.11 -19.33 11.62
CA PRO A 332 -35.89 -18.15 11.93
C PRO A 332 -35.38 -17.44 13.19
N GLY A 333 -35.22 -16.12 13.14
CA GLY A 333 -34.67 -15.31 14.25
C GLY A 333 -33.14 -15.13 14.23
N GLY A 334 -32.46 -15.64 13.20
CA GLY A 334 -31.04 -15.44 12.96
C GLY A 334 -30.20 -16.70 13.21
N GLY A 335 -29.15 -16.88 12.42
CA GLY A 335 -28.26 -18.04 12.48
C GLY A 335 -28.44 -18.99 11.30
N ARG A 336 -27.58 -20.01 11.25
CA ARG A 336 -27.58 -21.06 10.22
C ARG A 336 -27.01 -22.35 10.78
N VAL A 337 -27.62 -23.47 10.41
CA VAL A 337 -27.08 -24.81 10.65
C VAL A 337 -26.41 -25.29 9.38
N LEU A 338 -25.18 -25.80 9.50
CA LEU A 338 -24.40 -26.27 8.37
C LEU A 338 -24.35 -27.79 8.44
N LYS A 339 -24.87 -28.50 7.44
CA LYS A 339 -24.72 -29.96 7.29
C LYS A 339 -23.59 -30.25 6.31
N LEU A 340 -22.49 -30.83 6.77
CA LEU A 340 -21.42 -31.27 5.88
C LEU A 340 -21.94 -32.41 4.98
N ILE A 341 -21.77 -32.29 3.66
CA ILE A 341 -22.21 -33.31 2.69
C ILE A 341 -21.05 -33.90 1.89
N SER A 342 -19.94 -33.17 1.73
CA SER A 342 -18.72 -33.71 1.14
C SER A 342 -17.45 -33.04 1.67
N GLU A 343 -16.36 -33.80 1.67
CA GLU A 343 -15.02 -33.36 2.06
C GLU A 343 -14.03 -33.76 0.94
N ASN A 344 -13.24 -32.82 0.45
CA ASN A 344 -12.31 -32.99 -0.69
C ASN A 344 -12.98 -33.59 -1.93
N ASP A 345 -14.19 -33.11 -2.24
CA ASP A 345 -15.06 -33.58 -3.32
C ASP A 345 -15.48 -35.06 -3.22
N VAL A 346 -15.25 -35.70 -2.07
CA VAL A 346 -15.72 -37.05 -1.75
C VAL A 346 -16.96 -36.98 -0.85
N PRO A 347 -18.11 -37.58 -1.23
CA PRO A 347 -19.27 -37.67 -0.37
C PRO A 347 -18.95 -38.37 0.96
N LEU A 348 -19.59 -37.95 2.05
CA LEU A 348 -19.42 -38.60 3.34
C LEU A 348 -19.88 -40.06 3.30
N SER A 349 -19.16 -40.95 4.00
CA SER A 349 -19.58 -42.34 4.21
C SER A 349 -20.94 -42.40 4.94
N PRO A 350 -21.74 -43.47 4.78
CA PRO A 350 -23.04 -43.61 5.43
C PRO A 350 -23.03 -43.37 6.96
N GLU A 351 -22.04 -43.92 7.68
CA GLU A 351 -21.90 -43.69 9.13
C GLU A 351 -21.66 -42.22 9.49
N ARG A 352 -20.80 -41.53 8.73
CA ARG A 352 -20.52 -40.10 8.92
C ARG A 352 -21.72 -39.23 8.57
N MET A 353 -22.49 -39.59 7.53
CA MET A 353 -23.74 -38.89 7.20
C MET A 353 -24.76 -39.01 8.32
N ALA A 354 -24.98 -40.21 8.86
CA ALA A 354 -25.92 -40.42 9.96
C ALA A 354 -25.51 -39.64 11.22
N LYS A 355 -24.20 -39.58 11.51
CA LYS A 355 -23.68 -38.78 12.63
C LYS A 355 -23.91 -37.28 12.41
N GLU A 356 -23.68 -36.81 11.19
CA GLU A 356 -23.88 -35.41 10.82
C GLU A 356 -25.36 -35.01 10.85
N GLU A 357 -26.26 -35.89 10.40
CA GLU A 357 -27.71 -35.68 10.50
C GLU A 357 -28.19 -35.56 11.93
N LYS A 358 -27.68 -36.42 12.82
CA LYS A 358 -27.97 -36.33 14.25
C LYS A 358 -27.47 -35.01 14.84
N ARG A 359 -26.24 -34.58 14.49
CA ARG A 359 -25.67 -33.30 14.94
C ARG A 359 -26.52 -32.11 14.48
N VAL A 360 -26.95 -32.13 13.22
CA VAL A 360 -27.79 -31.08 12.62
C VAL A 360 -29.16 -31.01 13.31
N ALA A 361 -29.79 -32.16 13.58
CA ALA A 361 -31.05 -32.22 14.31
C ALA A 361 -30.92 -31.66 15.74
N GLU A 362 -29.87 -32.05 16.47
CA GLU A 362 -29.59 -31.54 17.82
C GLU A 362 -29.32 -30.02 17.82
N GLU A 363 -28.59 -29.50 16.83
CA GLU A 363 -28.36 -28.06 16.68
C GLU A 363 -29.65 -27.28 16.38
N LEU A 364 -30.50 -27.78 15.48
CA LEU A 364 -31.79 -27.15 15.19
C LEU A 364 -32.68 -27.08 16.44
N GLU A 365 -32.79 -28.18 17.19
CA GLU A 365 -33.58 -28.22 18.42
C GLU A 365 -33.02 -27.30 19.50
N LYS A 366 -31.69 -27.19 19.59
CA LYS A 366 -31.03 -26.26 20.51
C LYS A 366 -31.32 -24.80 20.13
N ILE A 367 -31.18 -24.44 18.86
CA ILE A 367 -31.44 -23.07 18.38
C ILE A 367 -32.91 -22.70 18.57
N GLU A 368 -33.84 -23.61 18.31
CA GLU A 368 -35.27 -23.37 18.54
C GLU A 368 -35.55 -23.08 20.02
N ARG A 369 -34.99 -23.87 20.94
CA ARG A 369 -35.10 -23.63 22.39
C ARG A 369 -34.46 -22.30 22.81
N GLU A 370 -33.30 -21.96 22.29
CA GLU A 370 -32.63 -20.69 22.60
C GLU A 370 -33.39 -19.49 22.04
N ASN A 371 -33.97 -19.59 20.85
CA ASN A 371 -34.79 -18.55 20.24
C ASN A 371 -36.10 -18.33 21.00
N GLN A 372 -36.75 -19.40 21.48
CA GLN A 372 -37.90 -19.28 22.38
C GLN A 372 -37.54 -18.56 23.68
N LYS A 373 -36.41 -18.92 24.31
CA LYS A 373 -35.92 -18.23 25.52
C LYS A 373 -35.57 -16.77 25.26
N ARG A 374 -34.92 -16.46 24.13
CA ARG A 374 -34.58 -15.09 23.73
C ARG A 374 -35.83 -14.25 23.45
N LYS A 375 -36.84 -14.83 22.80
CA LYS A 375 -38.13 -14.18 22.56
C LYS A 375 -38.84 -13.85 23.87
N GLN A 376 -38.93 -14.82 24.79
CA GLN A 376 -39.47 -14.59 26.13
C GLN A 376 -38.72 -13.50 26.90
N LYS A 377 -37.38 -13.53 26.85
CA LYS A 377 -36.54 -12.51 27.50
C LYS A 377 -36.68 -11.13 26.86
N ARG A 378 -36.83 -11.04 25.53
CA ARG A 378 -37.10 -9.78 24.83
C ARG A 378 -38.47 -9.21 25.19
N GLU A 379 -39.51 -10.04 25.21
CA GLU A 379 -40.86 -9.63 25.63
C GLU A 379 -40.88 -9.17 27.10
N GLU A 380 -40.08 -9.80 27.96
CA GLU A 380 -39.89 -9.37 29.35
C GLU A 380 -39.14 -8.04 29.45
N VAL A 381 -38.09 -7.83 28.64
CA VAL A 381 -37.32 -6.58 28.58
C VAL A 381 -38.13 -5.43 27.97
N GLU A 382 -38.92 -5.67 26.92
CA GLU A 382 -39.82 -4.67 26.33
C GLU A 382 -40.90 -4.22 27.33
N ARG A 383 -41.51 -5.16 28.06
CA ARG A 383 -42.38 -4.84 29.20
C ARG A 383 -41.68 -4.01 30.30
N ARG A 384 -40.38 -4.21 30.48
CA ARG A 384 -39.55 -3.49 31.48
C ARG A 384 -39.07 -2.13 30.96
N ASN A 385 -38.95 -1.97 29.64
CA ASN A 385 -38.58 -0.71 29.00
C ASN A 385 -39.77 0.23 28.84
N GLU A 386 -40.99 -0.28 28.71
CA GLU A 386 -42.24 0.52 28.86
C GLU A 386 -42.41 1.08 30.29
N SER A 387 -41.66 0.55 31.27
CA SER A 387 -41.57 1.06 32.65
C SER A 387 -40.31 1.90 32.92
N GLY A 388 -39.60 2.33 31.89
CA GLY A 388 -38.61 3.41 31.97
C GLY A 388 -37.22 3.04 32.47
N ALA A 389 -36.76 1.79 32.31
CA ALA A 389 -35.38 1.43 32.65
C ALA A 389 -34.79 0.35 31.73
N GLY A 390 -33.93 0.75 30.79
CA GLY A 390 -33.02 -0.19 30.14
C GLY A 390 -32.08 0.45 29.12
N LYS A 391 -30.80 0.55 29.50
CA LYS A 391 -29.67 0.76 28.60
C LYS A 391 -29.36 -0.57 27.91
N ASP A 392 -29.36 -0.57 26.58
CA ASP A 392 -28.83 -1.68 25.79
C ASP A 392 -27.30 -1.58 25.72
N GLY A 393 -26.65 -2.42 26.54
CA GLY A 393 -25.27 -2.84 26.32
C GLY A 393 -25.29 -4.12 25.50
N ASP A 394 -24.79 -4.04 24.27
CA ASP A 394 -24.30 -5.21 23.57
C ASP A 394 -22.94 -4.84 22.97
N ASP A 395 -21.89 -5.33 23.63
CA ASP A 395 -20.47 -5.11 23.33
C ASP A 395 -20.00 -6.04 22.20
N ASP A 396 -20.72 -6.04 21.08
CA ASP A 396 -20.16 -6.60 19.86
C ASP A 396 -19.27 -5.53 19.21
N VAL A 397 -17.95 -5.72 19.32
CA VAL A 397 -16.94 -4.96 18.56
C VAL A 397 -17.02 -5.38 17.08
N GLY A 398 -18.15 -5.08 16.45
CA GLY A 398 -18.41 -5.32 15.04
C GLY A 398 -18.08 -4.09 14.18
N ILE A 399 -18.42 -4.20 12.89
CA ILE A 399 -18.35 -3.07 11.94
C ILE A 399 -19.10 -1.84 12.48
N THR A 400 -20.20 -2.03 13.20
CA THR A 400 -20.97 -0.96 13.84
C THR A 400 -20.14 -0.14 14.82
N THR A 401 -19.33 -0.80 15.65
CA THR A 401 -18.39 -0.15 16.57
C THR A 401 -17.33 0.62 15.78
N PHE A 402 -16.74 0.02 14.75
CA PHE A 402 -15.78 0.71 13.85
C PHE A 402 -16.38 1.98 13.20
N LEU A 403 -17.61 1.91 12.68
CA LEU A 403 -18.29 3.06 12.07
C LEU A 403 -18.60 4.17 13.08
N ARG A 404 -18.88 3.80 14.34
CA ARG A 404 -19.13 4.75 15.44
C ARG A 404 -17.84 5.39 15.95
N THR A 405 -16.77 4.62 16.08
CA THR A 405 -15.48 5.10 16.61
C THR A 405 -14.69 5.92 15.59
N SER A 406 -15.03 5.81 14.31
CA SER A 406 -14.25 6.41 13.22
C SER A 406 -14.96 7.59 12.56
N GLU A 407 -14.18 8.60 12.22
CA GLU A 407 -14.53 9.68 11.29
C GLU A 407 -14.03 9.30 9.90
N PHE A 408 -14.89 9.46 8.89
CA PHE A 408 -14.58 9.19 7.49
C PHE A 408 -14.21 10.49 6.77
N LEU A 409 -13.14 10.44 5.99
CA LEU A 409 -12.50 11.60 5.37
C LEU A 409 -12.29 11.35 3.88
N SER A 410 -12.23 12.44 3.12
CA SER A 410 -11.93 12.44 1.69
C SER A 410 -12.66 11.36 0.88
N PRO A 411 -14.01 11.32 0.93
CA PRO A 411 -14.77 10.38 0.12
C PRO A 411 -14.49 10.64 -1.36
N ARG A 412 -14.30 9.59 -2.15
CA ARG A 412 -13.94 9.70 -3.57
C ARG A 412 -14.29 8.42 -4.32
N ARG A 413 -14.52 8.56 -5.62
CA ARG A 413 -14.70 7.42 -6.53
C ARG A 413 -13.35 7.04 -7.13
N GLU A 414 -13.00 5.78 -7.05
CA GLU A 414 -11.78 5.22 -7.63
C GLU A 414 -12.08 3.88 -8.30
N ARG A 415 -11.18 3.45 -9.19
CA ARG A 415 -11.19 2.09 -9.72
C ARG A 415 -10.23 1.23 -8.91
N PHE A 416 -10.76 0.30 -8.13
CA PHE A 416 -9.98 -0.62 -7.32
C PHE A 416 -10.12 -2.05 -7.86
N ARG A 417 -9.01 -2.65 -8.32
CA ARG A 417 -8.99 -3.99 -8.93
C ARG A 417 -10.03 -4.15 -10.04
N ASP A 418 -10.02 -3.19 -10.96
CA ASP A 418 -10.95 -3.06 -12.09
C ASP A 418 -12.42 -2.83 -11.74
N ARG A 419 -12.76 -2.62 -10.47
CA ARG A 419 -14.12 -2.34 -9.99
C ARG A 419 -14.26 -0.90 -9.56
N GLU A 420 -15.41 -0.29 -9.86
CA GLU A 420 -15.76 1.00 -9.28
C GLU A 420 -15.95 0.85 -7.77
N ALA A 421 -15.30 1.73 -7.02
CA ALA A 421 -15.33 1.74 -5.57
C ALA A 421 -15.49 3.16 -5.06
N ILE A 422 -16.19 3.28 -3.93
CA ILE A 422 -16.17 4.49 -3.11
C ILE A 422 -15.13 4.27 -2.03
N VAL A 423 -14.11 5.12 -2.02
CA VAL A 423 -12.99 5.09 -1.09
C VAL A 423 -13.13 6.25 -0.12
N PHE A 424 -12.81 6.01 1.14
CA PHE A 424 -12.71 7.02 2.17
C PHE A 424 -11.55 6.66 3.10
N ASP A 425 -10.84 7.67 3.57
CA ASP A 425 -9.85 7.52 4.63
C ASP A 425 -10.60 7.54 5.97
N PHE A 426 -10.00 7.00 7.04
CA PHE A 426 -10.63 7.03 8.36
C PHE A 426 -9.63 7.36 9.45
N ARG A 427 -10.13 7.99 10.51
CA ARG A 427 -9.37 8.24 11.76
C ARG A 427 -10.28 8.04 12.96
N PRO A 428 -9.73 7.77 14.16
CA PRO A 428 -10.52 7.80 15.38
C PRO A 428 -11.23 9.15 15.51
N ARG A 429 -12.51 9.12 15.89
CA ARG A 429 -13.27 10.34 16.18
C ARG A 429 -12.59 11.07 17.34
N PRO A 430 -12.33 12.38 17.21
CA PRO A 430 -11.83 13.19 18.32
C PRO A 430 -12.74 13.06 19.53
N GLY A 431 -12.15 12.76 20.70
CA GLY A 431 -12.89 12.68 21.96
C GLY A 431 -13.73 11.42 22.18
N PHE A 432 -13.71 10.44 21.27
CA PHE A 432 -14.38 9.17 21.50
C PHE A 432 -13.72 8.40 22.64
N LYS A 433 -14.50 8.02 23.66
CA LYS A 433 -14.09 7.12 24.74
C LYS A 433 -14.86 5.81 24.57
N PRO A 434 -14.19 4.65 24.50
CA PRO A 434 -14.89 3.37 24.57
C PRO A 434 -15.67 3.34 25.89
N SER A 435 -16.95 2.99 25.81
CA SER A 435 -17.86 2.86 26.96
C SER A 435 -17.52 1.68 27.84
#